data_AF-A3D3L8-F1
#
_entry.id   AF-A3D3L8-F1
#
_cell.length_a   1.000
_cell.length_b   1.000
_cell.length_c   1.000
_cell.angle_alpha   90.00
_cell.angle_beta   90.00
_cell.angle_gamma   90.00
#
_symmetry.space_group_name_H-M   'P 1'
#
loop_
_entity.id
_entity.type
_entity.pdbx_description
1 polymer ?
#
loop_
_entity_poly.entity_id
_entity_poly.type
_entity_poly.pdbx_seq_one_letter_code
_entity_poly.pdbx_strand_id
1 'polypeptide(L)'
;MKRSKWSIEEFRTLNSLRQKNETVEKVKKKTRERLLRELPASARGLVERVSLITGRFNRHLVLDLALLPPKIADAGISFDQLIGSWIDQHEIDRFSLSPLLSNFAVATLTRQQQQQIQSEIADSILRTKVIDPITMNTAFVAAFAGKNTRALALLCYPILTTELSELQIIAPHLMMFTFLLQTIQFMYMTRM
;
A
#
# COMPACT_ATOMS: atom_id res chain seq x y z
N MET A 1 -24.24 29.96 -0.31
CA MET A 1 -23.53 28.86 -0.99
C MET A 1 -22.69 29.43 -2.14
N LYS A 2 -21.36 29.49 -2.02
CA LYS A 2 -20.46 29.92 -3.11
C LYS A 2 -20.30 28.77 -4.11
N ARG A 3 -20.81 28.94 -5.34
CA ARG A 3 -20.55 28.01 -6.45
C ARG A 3 -19.07 28.12 -6.85
N SER A 4 -18.39 26.99 -6.84
CA SER A 4 -16.97 26.86 -7.19
C SER A 4 -16.72 27.38 -8.60
N LYS A 5 -15.90 28.43 -8.75
CA LYS A 5 -15.52 29.05 -10.03
C LYS A 5 -14.38 28.27 -10.71
N TRP A 6 -14.57 26.97 -10.95
CA TRP A 6 -13.58 26.20 -11.69
C TRP A 6 -14.02 26.16 -13.15
N SER A 7 -13.20 26.70 -14.03
CA SER A 7 -13.40 26.68 -15.47
C SER A 7 -13.04 25.30 -16.06
N ILE A 8 -13.66 24.95 -17.18
CA ILE A 8 -13.38 23.70 -17.92
C ILE A 8 -11.93 23.68 -18.42
N GLU A 9 -11.33 24.84 -18.66
CA GLU A 9 -9.92 24.95 -19.06
C GLU A 9 -8.96 24.63 -17.92
N GLU A 10 -9.23 25.10 -16.70
CA GLU A 10 -8.45 24.71 -15.51
C GLU A 10 -8.52 23.19 -15.27
N PHE A 11 -9.68 22.56 -15.46
CA PHE A 11 -9.80 21.09 -15.40
C PHE A 11 -9.00 20.37 -16.49
N ARG A 12 -8.90 20.92 -17.71
CA ARG A 12 -8.05 20.35 -18.77
C ARG A 12 -6.57 20.51 -18.44
N THR A 13 -6.16 21.65 -17.90
CA THR A 13 -4.77 21.88 -17.46
C THR A 13 -4.41 21.00 -16.27
N LEU A 14 -5.34 20.74 -15.35
CA LEU A 14 -5.14 19.76 -14.28
C LEU A 14 -5.06 18.33 -14.82
N ASN A 15 -5.88 17.98 -15.82
CA ASN A 15 -5.80 16.67 -16.47
C ASN A 15 -4.51 16.49 -17.28
N SER A 16 -3.94 17.56 -17.85
CA SER A 16 -2.61 17.52 -18.48
C SER A 16 -1.47 17.44 -17.46
N LEU A 17 -1.64 18.02 -16.26
CA LEU A 17 -0.75 17.77 -15.11
C LEU A 17 -0.89 16.35 -14.53
N ARG A 18 -2.10 15.76 -14.64
CA ARG A 18 -2.39 14.36 -14.28
C ARG A 18 -1.90 13.38 -15.35
N GLN A 19 -1.58 13.86 -16.54
CA GLN A 19 -0.93 13.09 -17.58
C GLN A 19 0.46 12.74 -17.06
N LYS A 20 0.65 11.45 -16.76
CA LYS A 20 1.87 10.86 -16.22
C LYS A 20 3.08 11.42 -16.98
N ASN A 21 3.74 12.41 -16.40
CA ASN A 21 4.81 13.12 -17.11
C ASN A 21 5.98 12.14 -17.26
N GLU A 22 6.13 11.58 -18.46
CA GLU A 22 7.12 10.54 -18.75
C GLU A 22 8.54 11.01 -18.42
N THR A 23 8.80 12.31 -18.53
CA THR A 23 10.06 12.94 -18.14
C THR A 23 10.26 12.87 -16.64
N VAL A 24 9.23 13.17 -15.84
CA VAL A 24 9.28 13.04 -14.37
C VAL A 24 9.51 11.59 -13.96
N GLU A 25 8.84 10.63 -14.59
CA GLU A 25 9.03 9.21 -14.28
C GLU A 25 10.41 8.69 -14.71
N LYS A 26 10.97 9.17 -15.84
CA LYS A 26 12.35 8.87 -16.24
C LYS A 26 13.38 9.44 -15.25
N VAL A 27 13.19 10.68 -14.80
CA VAL A 27 14.07 11.31 -13.79
C VAL A 27 13.98 10.56 -12.46
N LYS A 28 12.77 10.28 -11.97
CA LYS A 28 12.57 9.47 -10.76
C LYS A 28 13.23 8.10 -10.88
N LYS A 29 13.07 7.42 -12.02
CA LYS A 29 13.69 6.12 -12.28
C LYS A 29 15.22 6.21 -12.20
N LYS A 30 15.85 7.16 -12.88
CA LYS A 30 17.32 7.35 -12.86
C LYS A 30 17.84 7.71 -11.47
N THR A 31 17.15 8.60 -10.77
CA THR A 31 17.49 8.98 -9.39
C THR A 31 17.38 7.78 -8.46
N ARG A 32 16.30 7.00 -8.57
CA ARG A 32 16.09 5.75 -7.83
C ARG A 32 17.21 4.74 -8.09
N GLU A 33 17.54 4.46 -9.35
CA GLU A 33 18.62 3.53 -9.73
C GLU A 33 19.98 3.94 -9.19
N ARG A 34 20.28 5.25 -9.12
CA ARG A 34 21.52 5.74 -8.52
C ARG A 34 21.52 5.50 -7.01
N LEU A 35 20.48 5.97 -6.34
CA LEU A 35 20.41 5.97 -4.89
C LEU A 35 20.23 4.56 -4.29
N LEU A 36 19.60 3.63 -5.00
CA LEU A 36 19.47 2.23 -4.56
C LEU A 36 20.76 1.41 -4.73
N ARG A 37 21.67 1.83 -5.61
CA ARG A 37 22.99 1.21 -5.74
C ARG A 37 23.85 1.44 -4.50
N GLU A 38 23.59 2.53 -3.78
CA GLU A 38 24.30 2.91 -2.56
C GLU A 38 23.75 2.21 -1.32
N LEU A 39 22.56 1.60 -1.39
CA LEU A 39 21.97 0.86 -0.27
C LEU A 39 22.61 -0.53 -0.07
N PRO A 40 22.90 -0.91 1.18
CA PRO A 40 23.22 -2.29 1.54
C PRO A 40 22.13 -3.27 1.09
N ALA A 41 22.50 -4.54 0.87
CA ALA A 41 21.58 -5.56 0.39
C ALA A 41 20.35 -5.75 1.32
N SER A 42 20.54 -5.67 2.64
CA SER A 42 19.47 -5.77 3.63
C SER A 42 18.47 -4.62 3.52
N ALA A 43 18.97 -3.39 3.43
CA ALA A 43 18.16 -2.18 3.25
C ALA A 43 17.38 -2.22 1.93
N ARG A 44 18.02 -2.67 0.84
CA ARG A 44 17.34 -2.85 -0.46
C ARG A 44 16.21 -3.86 -0.38
N GLY A 45 16.46 -5.02 0.22
CA GLY A 45 15.44 -6.07 0.40
C GLY A 45 14.25 -5.60 1.25
N LEU A 46 14.50 -4.78 2.27
CA LEU A 46 13.42 -4.15 3.03
C LEU A 46 12.63 -3.19 2.16
N VAL A 47 13.28 -2.27 1.47
CA VAL A 47 12.61 -1.30 0.59
C VAL A 47 11.76 -1.99 -0.47
N GLU A 48 12.22 -3.09 -1.05
CA GLU A 48 11.41 -3.92 -1.97
C GLU A 48 10.11 -4.38 -1.28
N ARG A 49 10.21 -5.02 -0.11
CA ARG A 49 9.06 -5.53 0.64
C ARG A 49 8.10 -4.42 1.07
N VAL A 50 8.63 -3.34 1.65
CA VAL A 50 7.83 -2.22 2.17
C VAL A 50 7.15 -1.46 1.03
N SER A 51 7.73 -1.46 -0.18
CA SER A 51 7.13 -0.80 -1.35
C SER A 51 5.84 -1.44 -1.88
N LEU A 52 5.49 -2.63 -1.38
CA LEU A 52 4.21 -3.29 -1.66
C LEU A 52 3.11 -2.88 -0.67
N ILE A 53 3.46 -2.25 0.44
CA ILE A 53 2.48 -1.80 1.43
C ILE A 53 1.73 -0.59 0.88
N THR A 54 0.41 -0.66 0.93
CA THR A 54 -0.45 0.48 0.58
C THR A 54 -0.70 1.34 1.81
N GLY A 55 -0.41 2.64 1.72
CA GLY A 55 -0.67 3.59 2.81
C GLY A 55 0.41 3.60 3.89
N ARG A 56 -0.01 3.89 5.13
CA ARG A 56 0.89 3.96 6.30
C ARG A 56 1.04 2.59 6.95
N PHE A 57 2.18 2.34 7.58
CA PHE A 57 2.50 1.11 8.29
C PHE A 57 3.24 1.38 9.60
N ASN A 58 3.30 0.36 10.45
CA ASN A 58 4.07 0.38 11.70
C ASN A 58 5.39 -0.39 11.55
N ARG A 59 6.28 -0.23 12.52
CA ARG A 59 7.55 -0.95 12.55
C ARG A 59 7.34 -2.46 12.59
N HIS A 60 6.35 -2.93 13.35
CA HIS A 60 6.08 -4.36 13.52
C HIS A 60 5.87 -5.08 12.19
N LEU A 61 5.04 -4.51 11.29
CA LEU A 61 4.80 -5.04 9.95
C LEU A 61 6.11 -5.16 9.15
N VAL A 62 6.99 -4.17 9.22
CA VAL A 62 8.28 -4.22 8.51
C VAL A 62 9.15 -5.37 9.00
N LEU A 63 9.18 -5.58 10.32
CA LEU A 63 9.95 -6.68 10.93
C LEU A 63 9.36 -8.04 10.57
N ASP A 64 8.04 -8.18 10.57
CA ASP A 64 7.37 -9.40 10.09
C ASP A 64 7.73 -9.70 8.63
N LEU A 65 7.67 -8.68 7.77
CA LEU A 65 8.07 -8.83 6.38
C LEU A 65 9.53 -9.26 6.24
N ALA A 66 10.43 -8.83 7.12
CA ALA A 66 11.83 -9.22 7.09
C ALA A 66 12.07 -10.72 7.36
N LEU A 67 11.12 -11.39 8.04
CA LEU A 67 11.20 -12.81 8.35
C LEU A 67 10.85 -13.72 7.15
N LEU A 68 10.24 -13.16 6.09
CA LEU A 68 9.98 -13.91 4.86
C LEU A 68 11.30 -14.37 4.21
N PRO A 69 11.38 -15.62 3.73
CA PRO A 69 12.53 -16.07 2.94
C PRO A 69 12.75 -15.23 1.68
N PRO A 70 14.00 -14.82 1.36
CA PRO A 70 15.19 -14.93 2.19
C PRO A 70 15.15 -13.96 3.38
N LYS A 71 15.42 -14.45 4.58
CA LYS A 71 15.38 -13.63 5.80
C LYS A 71 16.36 -12.46 5.69
N ILE A 72 15.94 -11.28 6.12
CA ILE A 72 16.79 -10.10 6.17
C ILE A 72 17.34 -9.97 7.58
N ALA A 73 18.66 -10.15 7.72
CA ALA A 73 19.35 -9.96 8.99
C ALA A 73 19.32 -8.49 9.41
N ASP A 74 19.33 -8.25 10.73
CA ASP A 74 19.38 -6.91 11.33
C ASP A 74 18.31 -5.96 10.78
N ALA A 75 17.10 -6.48 10.54
CA ALA A 75 16.03 -5.75 9.90
C ALA A 75 15.63 -4.46 10.64
N GLY A 76 15.70 -4.45 11.97
CA GLY A 76 15.47 -3.25 12.77
C GLY A 76 16.48 -2.15 12.45
N ILE A 77 17.78 -2.49 12.47
CA ILE A 77 18.88 -1.55 12.16
C ILE A 77 18.78 -1.09 10.70
N SER A 78 18.53 -2.02 9.78
CA SER A 78 18.39 -1.72 8.36
C SER A 78 17.17 -0.83 8.11
N PHE A 79 16.08 -1.00 8.85
CA PHE A 79 14.91 -0.13 8.78
C PHE A 79 15.21 1.26 9.33
N ASP A 80 15.92 1.36 10.45
CA ASP A 80 16.30 2.66 11.04
C ASP A 80 17.15 3.50 10.08
N GLN A 81 18.03 2.87 9.28
CA GLN A 81 18.82 3.54 8.23
C GLN A 81 17.98 4.07 7.07
N LEU A 82 16.77 3.54 6.85
CA LEU A 82 15.87 3.96 5.77
C LEU A 82 15.01 5.17 6.18
N ILE A 83 14.83 5.39 7.49
CA ILE A 83 14.03 6.50 8.01
C ILE A 83 14.66 7.84 7.62
N GLY A 84 13.84 8.79 7.16
CA GLY A 84 14.24 10.13 6.74
C GLY A 84 14.74 10.23 5.29
N SER A 85 15.34 9.17 4.74
CA SER A 85 15.78 9.16 3.34
C SER A 85 14.75 8.52 2.40
N TRP A 86 14.15 7.42 2.85
CA TRP A 86 13.29 6.55 2.04
C TRP A 86 11.94 6.27 2.66
N ILE A 87 11.88 6.41 3.98
CA ILE A 87 10.72 6.14 4.79
C ILE A 87 10.46 7.39 5.62
N ASP A 88 9.28 7.96 5.43
CA ASP A 88 8.84 9.14 6.16
C ASP A 88 8.19 8.68 7.47
N GLN A 89 8.62 9.24 8.59
CA GLN A 89 7.98 9.04 9.89
C GLN A 89 6.95 10.15 10.12
N HIS A 90 5.69 9.77 10.35
CA HIS A 90 4.59 10.71 10.60
C HIS A 90 4.31 10.86 12.10
N GLU A 91 4.40 9.77 12.85
CA GLU A 91 4.17 9.70 14.30
C GLU A 91 5.14 8.68 14.93
N ILE A 92 5.02 8.40 16.23
CA ILE A 92 5.94 7.52 16.98
C ILE A 92 6.12 6.14 16.29
N ASP A 93 5.04 5.53 15.80
CA ASP A 93 5.08 4.20 15.14
C ASP A 93 4.20 4.17 13.87
N ARG A 94 4.31 5.24 13.08
CA ARG A 94 3.61 5.38 11.79
C ARG A 94 4.56 5.90 10.73
N PHE A 95 4.70 5.11 9.68
CA PHE A 95 5.64 5.31 8.58
C PHE A 95 4.94 5.26 7.23
N SER A 96 5.53 5.89 6.22
CA SER A 96 5.14 5.71 4.81
C SER A 96 6.35 5.60 3.91
N LEU A 97 6.19 4.90 2.80
CA LEU A 97 7.20 4.87 1.76
C LEU A 97 7.28 6.22 1.04
N SER A 98 8.49 6.72 0.81
CA SER A 98 8.71 7.88 -0.04
C SER A 98 8.13 7.65 -1.45
N PRO A 99 7.41 8.64 -2.04
CA PRO A 99 6.89 8.54 -3.41
C PRO A 99 7.95 8.29 -4.48
N LEU A 100 9.23 8.53 -4.18
CA LEU A 100 10.34 8.20 -5.08
C LEU A 100 10.47 6.70 -5.31
N LEU A 101 10.07 5.88 -4.34
CA LEU A 101 10.15 4.42 -4.36
C LEU A 101 8.84 3.74 -4.79
N SER A 102 7.85 4.51 -5.23
CA SER A 102 6.61 3.96 -5.80
C SER A 102 6.92 3.00 -6.96
N ASN A 103 6.19 1.87 -6.99
CA ASN A 103 6.35 0.79 -7.97
C ASN A 103 7.73 0.10 -7.96
N PHE A 104 8.53 0.27 -6.91
CA PHE A 104 9.85 -0.32 -6.86
C PHE A 104 9.82 -1.86 -6.88
N ALA A 105 8.99 -2.48 -6.04
CA ALA A 105 8.75 -3.93 -6.07
C ALA A 105 8.26 -4.44 -7.43
N VAL A 106 7.44 -3.66 -8.15
CA VAL A 106 6.94 -4.06 -9.47
C VAL A 106 8.08 -4.19 -10.49
N ALA A 107 9.13 -3.39 -10.35
CA ALA A 107 10.28 -3.39 -11.24
C ALA A 107 11.36 -4.43 -10.85
N THR A 108 11.36 -4.94 -9.63
CA THR A 108 12.46 -5.75 -9.06
C THR A 108 12.04 -7.17 -8.70
N LEU A 109 10.78 -7.37 -8.31
CA LEU A 109 10.27 -8.66 -7.84
C LEU A 109 9.45 -9.36 -8.91
N THR A 110 9.54 -10.69 -8.93
CA THR A 110 8.63 -11.52 -9.72
C THR A 110 7.19 -11.40 -9.19
N ARG A 111 6.20 -11.72 -10.04
CA ARG A 111 4.79 -11.72 -9.59
C ARG A 111 4.54 -12.67 -8.42
N GLN A 112 5.24 -13.80 -8.36
CA GLN A 112 5.11 -14.76 -7.26
C GLN A 112 5.63 -14.17 -5.94
N GLN A 113 6.79 -13.52 -5.95
CA GLN A 113 7.32 -12.84 -4.77
C GLN A 113 6.40 -11.71 -4.31
N GLN A 114 5.86 -10.93 -5.26
CA GLN A 114 4.89 -9.88 -4.94
C GLN A 114 3.64 -10.45 -4.27
N GLN A 115 3.08 -11.55 -4.79
CA GLN A 115 1.93 -12.22 -4.18
C GLN A 115 2.22 -12.75 -2.78
N GLN A 116 3.39 -13.38 -2.58
CA GLN A 116 3.80 -13.89 -1.29
C GLN A 116 3.93 -12.77 -0.24
N ILE A 117 4.59 -11.66 -0.60
CA ILE A 117 4.73 -10.51 0.30
C ILE A 117 3.37 -9.88 0.60
N GLN A 118 2.50 -9.72 -0.41
CA GLN A 118 1.15 -9.19 -0.20
C GLN A 118 0.29 -10.11 0.70
N SER A 119 0.43 -11.43 0.57
CA SER A 119 -0.22 -12.37 1.48
C SER A 119 0.27 -12.18 2.92
N GLU A 120 1.58 -12.03 3.13
CA GLU A 120 2.16 -11.81 4.47
C GLU A 120 1.76 -10.46 5.06
N ILE A 121 1.66 -9.40 4.25
CA ILE A 121 1.17 -8.09 4.72
C ILE A 121 -0.22 -8.26 5.33
N ALA A 122 -1.12 -8.98 4.64
CA ALA A 122 -2.45 -9.24 5.14
C ALA A 122 -2.45 -10.08 6.42
N ASP A 123 -1.68 -11.17 6.44
CA ASP A 123 -1.59 -12.05 7.60
C ASP A 123 -0.98 -11.34 8.81
N SER A 124 0.07 -10.54 8.62
CA SER A 124 0.71 -9.75 9.69
C SER A 124 -0.26 -8.77 10.33
N ILE A 125 -1.02 -8.02 9.53
CA ILE A 125 -2.02 -7.10 10.07
C ILE A 125 -3.12 -7.87 10.83
N LEU A 126 -3.60 -8.99 10.28
CA LEU A 126 -4.66 -9.80 10.89
C LEU A 126 -4.23 -10.62 12.11
N ARG A 127 -2.91 -10.81 12.34
CA ARG A 127 -2.41 -11.40 13.59
C ARG A 127 -2.59 -10.47 14.78
N THR A 128 -2.76 -9.17 14.56
CA THR A 128 -2.99 -8.21 15.65
C THR A 128 -4.39 -8.37 16.24
N LYS A 129 -4.51 -8.25 17.58
CA LYS A 129 -5.80 -8.40 18.29
C LYS A 129 -6.78 -7.26 18.03
N VAL A 130 -6.28 -6.10 17.62
CA VAL A 130 -7.05 -4.89 17.35
C VAL A 130 -6.69 -4.42 15.96
N ILE A 131 -7.64 -4.55 15.03
CA ILE A 131 -7.46 -4.07 13.66
C ILE A 131 -7.71 -2.56 13.68
N ASP A 132 -6.65 -1.78 13.47
CA ASP A 132 -6.75 -0.35 13.26
C ASP A 132 -7.48 -0.10 11.92
N PRO A 133 -8.57 0.70 11.90
CA PRO A 133 -9.28 1.09 10.68
C PRO A 133 -8.37 1.58 9.54
N ILE A 134 -7.25 2.22 9.88
CA ILE A 134 -6.23 2.67 8.90
C ILE A 134 -5.58 1.47 8.20
N THR A 135 -5.21 0.45 8.97
CA THR A 135 -4.56 -0.77 8.46
C THR A 135 -5.52 -1.75 7.81
N MET A 136 -6.84 -1.61 8.05
CA MET A 136 -7.84 -2.53 7.50
C MET A 136 -7.93 -2.45 5.97
N ASN A 137 -7.86 -1.24 5.40
CA ASN A 137 -7.79 -1.07 3.94
C ASN A 137 -6.50 -1.65 3.37
N THR A 138 -5.37 -1.48 4.07
CA THR A 138 -4.08 -2.07 3.69
C THR A 138 -4.16 -3.60 3.68
N ALA A 139 -4.70 -4.21 4.74
CA ALA A 139 -4.87 -5.66 4.85
C ALA A 139 -5.77 -6.20 3.73
N PHE A 140 -6.87 -5.51 3.41
CA PHE A 140 -7.76 -5.92 2.34
C PHE A 140 -7.09 -5.87 0.97
N VAL A 141 -6.43 -4.76 0.62
CA VAL A 141 -5.70 -4.62 -0.64
C VAL A 141 -4.62 -5.68 -0.76
N ALA A 142 -3.88 -5.91 0.32
CA ALA A 142 -2.82 -6.90 0.37
C ALA A 142 -3.38 -8.33 0.22
N ALA A 143 -4.47 -8.66 0.90
CA ALA A 143 -5.11 -9.98 0.79
C ALA A 143 -5.61 -10.23 -0.63
N PHE A 144 -6.21 -9.23 -1.27
CA PHE A 144 -6.65 -9.32 -2.66
C PHE A 144 -5.47 -9.50 -3.63
N ALA A 145 -4.44 -8.64 -3.52
CA ALA A 145 -3.25 -8.69 -4.38
C ALA A 145 -2.44 -9.99 -4.18
N GLY A 146 -2.39 -10.49 -2.95
CA GLY A 146 -1.73 -11.73 -2.55
C GLY A 146 -2.56 -13.00 -2.80
N LYS A 147 -3.82 -12.86 -3.23
CA LYS A 147 -4.78 -13.97 -3.37
C LYS A 147 -4.97 -14.78 -2.07
N ASN A 148 -4.87 -14.11 -0.92
CA ASN A 148 -5.03 -14.72 0.40
C ASN A 148 -6.51 -14.82 0.76
N THR A 149 -7.15 -15.93 0.36
CA THR A 149 -8.59 -16.18 0.58
C THR A 149 -8.95 -16.25 2.06
N ARG A 150 -8.04 -16.76 2.90
CA ARG A 150 -8.24 -16.81 4.36
C ARG A 150 -8.32 -15.41 4.95
N ALA A 151 -7.36 -14.55 4.62
CA ALA A 151 -7.35 -13.16 5.09
C ALA A 151 -8.59 -12.40 4.60
N LEU A 152 -8.99 -12.58 3.34
CA LEU A 152 -10.23 -12.01 2.80
C LEU A 152 -11.46 -12.49 3.58
N ALA A 153 -11.57 -13.78 3.88
CA ALA A 153 -12.69 -14.32 4.66
C ALA A 153 -12.75 -13.71 6.07
N LEU A 154 -11.60 -13.57 6.75
CA LEU A 154 -11.52 -12.95 8.07
C LEU A 154 -11.92 -11.47 8.03
N LEU A 155 -11.52 -10.73 7.00
CA LEU A 155 -11.89 -9.32 6.83
C LEU A 155 -13.38 -9.13 6.50
N CYS A 156 -13.98 -10.05 5.74
CA CYS A 156 -15.39 -9.99 5.39
C CYS A 156 -16.31 -10.49 6.51
N TYR A 157 -15.83 -11.35 7.42
CA TYR A 157 -16.67 -11.99 8.44
C TYR A 157 -17.42 -10.97 9.31
N PRO A 158 -16.78 -9.96 9.94
CA PRO A 158 -17.48 -8.95 10.74
C PRO A 158 -18.55 -8.20 9.93
N ILE A 159 -18.27 -7.89 8.66
CA ILE A 159 -19.21 -7.17 7.79
C ILE A 159 -20.49 -8.00 7.55
N LEU A 160 -20.38 -9.32 7.50
CA LEU A 160 -21.50 -10.23 7.25
C LEU A 160 -22.26 -10.61 8.52
N THR A 161 -21.63 -10.53 9.70
CA THR A 161 -22.21 -11.02 10.96
C THR A 161 -22.62 -9.93 11.94
N THR A 162 -22.14 -8.70 11.75
CA THR A 162 -22.39 -7.59 12.66
C THR A 162 -23.74 -6.92 12.41
N GLU A 163 -24.39 -6.44 13.47
CA GLU A 163 -25.66 -5.71 13.38
C GLU A 163 -25.51 -4.37 12.63
N LEU A 164 -26.60 -3.90 12.02
CA LEU A 164 -26.58 -2.70 11.17
C LEU A 164 -26.09 -1.44 11.91
N SER A 165 -26.40 -1.31 13.19
CA SER A 165 -25.98 -0.21 14.07
C SER A 165 -24.45 -0.14 14.23
N GLU A 166 -23.80 -1.28 14.43
CA GLU A 166 -22.34 -1.39 14.53
C GLU A 166 -21.67 -1.27 13.15
N LEU A 167 -22.32 -1.77 12.10
CA LEU A 167 -21.81 -1.65 10.74
C LEU A 167 -21.73 -0.20 10.27
N GLN A 168 -22.65 0.67 10.72
CA GLN A 168 -22.61 2.11 10.46
C GLN A 168 -21.37 2.80 11.07
N ILE A 169 -20.85 2.28 12.18
CA ILE A 169 -19.63 2.79 12.83
C ILE A 169 -18.39 2.42 12.01
N ILE A 170 -18.38 1.22 11.44
CA ILE A 170 -17.23 0.68 10.70
C ILE A 170 -17.23 1.16 9.24
N ALA A 171 -18.40 1.41 8.65
CA ALA A 171 -18.59 1.76 7.24
C ALA A 171 -17.69 2.90 6.71
N PRO A 172 -17.45 4.03 7.42
CA PRO A 172 -16.56 5.08 6.94
C PRO A 172 -15.12 4.61 6.73
N HIS A 173 -14.72 3.53 7.40
CA HIS A 173 -13.39 2.96 7.33
C HIS A 173 -13.25 1.85 6.27
N LEU A 174 -14.36 1.38 5.69
CA LEU A 174 -14.44 0.35 4.66
C LEU A 174 -14.32 0.90 3.23
N MET A 175 -13.78 2.11 3.03
CA MET A 175 -13.77 2.79 1.73
C MET A 175 -13.25 1.92 0.57
N MET A 176 -12.29 1.00 0.78
CA MET A 176 -11.85 0.09 -0.28
C MET A 176 -12.91 -0.91 -0.75
N PHE A 177 -13.83 -1.34 0.12
CA PHE A 177 -14.96 -2.16 -0.28
C PHE A 177 -15.91 -1.38 -1.20
N THR A 178 -16.11 -0.09 -0.93
CA THR A 178 -16.90 0.82 -1.78
C THR A 178 -16.26 1.00 -3.17
N PHE A 179 -14.94 1.19 -3.22
CA PHE A 179 -14.21 1.31 -4.50
C PHE A 179 -14.20 0.00 -5.30
N LEU A 180 -14.21 -1.16 -4.64
CA LEU A 180 -14.32 -2.46 -5.31
C LEU A 180 -15.68 -2.70 -5.95
N LEU A 181 -16.77 -2.35 -5.26
CA LEU A 181 -18.12 -2.42 -5.84
C LEU A 181 -18.23 -1.55 -7.10
N GLN A 182 -17.63 -0.35 -7.08
CA GLN A 182 -17.62 0.55 -8.24
C GLN A 182 -16.78 0.03 -9.41
N THR A 183 -15.61 -0.56 -9.15
CA THR A 183 -14.76 -1.14 -10.22
C THR A 183 -15.35 -2.42 -10.80
N ILE A 184 -16.01 -3.26 -9.98
CA ILE A 184 -16.76 -4.43 -10.46
C ILE A 184 -17.95 -3.97 -11.33
N GLN A 185 -18.75 -3.00 -10.88
CA GLN A 185 -19.84 -2.43 -11.69
C GLN A 185 -19.35 -1.87 -13.03
N PHE A 186 -18.21 -1.18 -13.05
CA PHE A 186 -17.60 -0.67 -14.28
C PHE A 186 -17.13 -1.79 -15.23
N MET A 187 -16.60 -2.89 -14.68
CA MET A 187 -16.18 -4.06 -15.46
C MET A 187 -17.37 -4.83 -16.06
N TYR A 188 -18.51 -4.86 -15.36
CA TYR A 188 -19.76 -5.42 -15.90
C TYR A 188 -20.42 -4.52 -16.95
N MET A 189 -20.34 -3.19 -16.81
CA MET A 189 -20.84 -2.23 -17.82
C MET A 189 -20.00 -2.17 -19.10
N THR A 190 -18.72 -2.57 -19.06
CA THR A 190 -17.82 -2.59 -20.24
C THR A 190 -17.81 -3.94 -20.97
N ARG A 191 -18.59 -4.92 -20.48
CA ARG A 191 -18.82 -6.23 -21.11
C ARG A 191 -20.22 -6.37 -21.74
N MET A 192 -20.98 -5.28 -21.81
CA MET A 192 -22.18 -5.12 -22.67
C MET A 192 -21.85 -4.21 -23.84
#